data_AF-A0A838J7W3-F1
#
_entry.id   AF-A0A838J7W3-F1
#
_cell.length_a   1.000
_cell.length_b   1.000
_cell.length_c   1.000
_cell.angle_alpha   90.00
_cell.angle_beta   90.00
_cell.angle_gamma   90.00
#
_symmetry.space_group_name_H-M   'P 1'
#
loop_
_entity.id
_entity.type
_entity.pdbx_description
1 polymer ?
#
loop_
_entity_poly.entity_id
_entity_poly.type
_entity_poly.pdbx_seq_one_letter_code
_entity_poly.pdbx_strand_id
1 'polypeptide(L)' 'MLNVTLDTYLKTFHLSVAFQAEKGQTTVLLGESGAGKSTVLRLLAGLLHPQQGKISLDGVTYYDSARRIV' A
#
# COMPACT_ATOMS: atom_id res chain seq x y z
N MET A 1 -12.51 7.20 0.28
CA MET A 1 -11.74 6.68 -0.86
C MET A 1 -10.27 6.55 -0.46
N LEU A 2 -9.78 5.31 -0.42
CA LEU A 2 -8.38 4.97 -0.22
C LEU A 2 -7.70 4.86 -1.59
N ASN A 3 -6.57 5.54 -1.78
CA ASN A 3 -5.76 5.47 -2.99
C ASN A 3 -4.35 5.03 -2.61
N VAL A 4 -3.87 3.97 -3.28
CA VAL A 4 -2.63 3.30 -2.93
C VAL A 4 -1.82 3.09 -4.20
N THR A 5 -0.57 3.51 -4.18
CA THR A 5 0.46 3.11 -5.13
C THR A 5 1.70 2.84 -4.33
N LEU A 6 2.25 1.63 -4.43
CA LEU A 6 3.39 1.18 -3.62
C LEU A 6 4.34 0.41 -4.53
N ASP A 7 5.63 0.69 -4.37
CA ASP A 7 6.68 -0.11 -4.98
C ASP A 7 7.80 -0.33 -3.97
N THR A 8 8.14 -1.58 -3.71
CA THR A 8 9.16 -1.94 -2.74
C THR A 8 9.76 -3.32 -2.97
N TYR A 9 11.06 -3.43 -2.70
CA TYR A 9 11.77 -4.70 -2.64
C TYR A 9 11.93 -5.18 -1.19
N LEU A 10 11.61 -6.45 -0.95
CA LEU A 10 11.73 -7.13 0.34
C LEU A 10 12.66 -8.33 0.18
N LYS A 11 13.94 -8.17 0.53
CA LYS A 11 14.99 -9.19 0.41
C LYS A 11 15.05 -9.84 -0.98
N THR A 12 14.22 -10.85 -1.24
CA THR A 12 14.15 -11.63 -2.48
C THR A 12 12.86 -11.42 -3.29
N PHE A 13 11.96 -10.54 -2.83
CA PHE A 13 10.62 -10.37 -3.39
C PHE A 13 10.37 -8.91 -3.77
N HIS A 14 9.91 -8.65 -4.98
CA HIS A 14 9.45 -7.32 -5.41
C HIS A 14 7.93 -7.24 -5.29
N LEU A 15 7.44 -6.17 -4.69
CA LEU A 15 6.02 -5.90 -4.54
C LEU A 15 5.70 -4.55 -5.17
N SER A 16 4.92 -4.58 -6.25
CA SER A 16 4.35 -3.40 -6.90
C SER A 16 2.83 -3.51 -6.88
N VAL A 17 2.17 -2.52 -6.29
CA VAL A 17 0.72 -2.54 -6.02
C VAL A 17 0.12 -1.18 -6.29
N ALA A 18 -0.94 -1.15 -7.08
CA ALA A 18 -1.76 0.04 -7.28
C ALA A 18 -3.25 -0.33 -7.23
N PHE A 19 -4.01 0.29 -6.33
CA PHE A 19 -5.45 0.09 -6.25
C PHE A 19 -6.15 1.27 -5.58
N GLN A 20 -7.47 1.31 -5.75
CA GLN A 20 -8.37 2.20 -5.04
C GLN A 20 -9.41 1.38 -4.30
N ALA A 21 -9.83 1.85 -3.12
CA ALA A 21 -10.89 1.23 -2.34
C ALA A 21 -11.92 2.28 -1.93
N GLU A 22 -13.19 1.96 -2.19
CA GLU A 22 -14.31 2.87 -1.98
C GLU A 22 -14.70 3.01 -0.52
N LYS A 23 -15.16 4.21 -0.15
CA LYS A 23 -15.64 4.45 1.22
C LYS A 23 -16.95 3.69 1.44
N GLY A 24 -17.07 3.03 2.59
CA GLY A 24 -18.27 2.27 2.95
C GLY A 24 -18.41 0.93 2.24
N GLN A 25 -17.38 0.47 1.51
CA GLN A 25 -17.37 -0.85 0.89
C GLN A 25 -16.31 -1.75 1.53
N THR A 26 -16.63 -3.02 1.67
CA THR A 26 -15.66 -4.05 2.04
C THR A 26 -14.86 -4.44 0.81
N THR A 27 -13.58 -4.07 0.79
CA THR A 27 -12.64 -4.49 -0.26
C THR A 27 -11.88 -5.73 0.20
N VAL A 28 -11.75 -6.73 -0.68
CA VAL A 28 -11.07 -8.00 -0.38
C VAL A 28 -9.81 -8.14 -1.23
N LEU A 29 -8.67 -8.39 -0.59
CA LEU A 29 -7.40 -8.70 -1.26
C LEU A 29 -7.20 -10.22 -1.34
N LEU A 30 -7.31 -10.78 -2.54
CA LEU A 30 -7.20 -12.22 -2.80
C LEU A 30 -5.87 -12.59 -3.46
N GLY A 31 -5.47 -13.85 -3.36
CA GLY A 31 -4.25 -14.39 -3.96
C GLY A 31 -3.67 -15.57 -3.19
N GLU A 32 -2.75 -16.31 -3.81
CA GLU A 32 -2.10 -17.50 -3.23
C GLU A 32 -1.23 -17.18 -2.00
N SER A 33 -0.91 -18.18 -1.19
CA SER A 33 0.05 -18.02 -0.09
C SER A 33 1.39 -17.50 -0.63
N GLY A 34 1.98 -16.52 0.05
CA GLY A 34 3.24 -15.89 -0.39
C GLY A 34 3.09 -14.75 -1.40
N ALA A 35 1.90 -14.50 -1.98
CA ALA A 35 1.69 -13.42 -2.96
C ALA A 35 1.83 -11.97 -2.42
N GLY A 36 2.22 -11.79 -1.15
CA GLY A 36 2.43 -10.45 -0.56
C GLY A 36 1.21 -9.80 0.09
N LYS A 37 0.07 -10.49 0.24
CA LYS A 37 -1.17 -9.93 0.83
C LYS A 37 -0.97 -9.31 2.22
N SER A 38 -0.40 -10.06 3.16
CA SER A 38 -0.10 -9.55 4.51
C SER A 38 0.94 -8.44 4.50
N THR A 39 1.83 -8.43 3.52
CA THR A 39 2.78 -7.34 3.31
C THR A 39 2.08 -6.06 2.90
N VAL A 40 1.15 -6.11 1.95
CA VAL A 40 0.32 -4.95 1.56
C VAL A 40 -0.40 -4.39 2.79
N LEU A 41 -1.05 -5.24 3.59
CA LEU A 41 -1.73 -4.80 4.81
C LEU A 41 -0.78 -4.14 5.82
N ARG A 42 0.44 -4.66 5.99
CA ARG A 42 1.47 -4.04 6.85
C ARG A 42 1.96 -2.70 6.31
N LEU A 43 2.10 -2.54 4.99
CA LEU A 43 2.45 -1.27 4.35
C LEU A 43 1.35 -0.22 4.58
N LEU A 44 0.08 -0.61 4.40
CA LEU A 44 -1.06 0.28 4.64
C LEU A 44 -1.21 0.69 6.10
N ALA A 45 -0.91 -0.23 7.03
CA ALA A 45 -0.92 0.03 8.46
C ALA A 45 0.27 0.87 8.96
N GLY A 46 1.22 1.23 8.07
CA GLY A 46 2.45 1.92 8.44
C GLY A 46 3.43 1.08 9.25
N LEU A 47 3.24 -0.25 9.30
CA LEU A 47 4.15 -1.19 9.97
C LEU A 47 5.36 -1.55 9.10
N LEU A 48 5.27 -1.27 7.80
CA LEU A 48 6.35 -1.32 6.84
C LEU A 48 6.32 -0.03 6.02
N HIS A 49 7.48 0.48 5.62
CA HIS A 49 7.57 1.63 4.73
C HIS A 49 7.94 1.18 3.32
N PRO A 50 7.14 1.49 2.30
CA PRO A 50 7.48 1.20 0.91
C PRO A 50 8.67 2.08 0.49
N GLN A 51 9.51 1.61 -0.43
CA GLN A 51 10.59 2.45 -0.96
C GLN A 51 10.07 3.61 -1.78
N GLN A 52 8.99 3.39 -2.54
CA GLN A 52 8.36 4.38 -3.38
C GLN A 52 6.83 4.26 -3.31
N GLY A 53 6.15 5.37 -3.57
CA GLY A 53 4.72 5.40 -3.75
C GLY A 53 4.02 6.44 -2.89
N LYS A 54 2.69 6.30 -2.84
CA LYS A 54 1.78 7.21 -2.17
C LYS A 54 0.60 6.46 -1.56
N ILE A 55 0.25 6.83 -0.32
CA ILE A 55 -0.95 6.38 0.36
C ILE A 55 -1.76 7.62 0.74
N SER A 56 -3.03 7.65 0.33
CA SER A 56 -3.95 8.71 0.73
C SER A 56 -5.33 8.16 1.02
N LEU A 57 -5.98 8.73 2.04
CA LEU A 57 -7.32 8.35 2.47
C LEU A 57 -8.16 9.61 2.58
N ASP A 58 -9.32 9.63 1.89
CA ASP A 58 -10.26 10.74 1.90
C ASP A 58 -9.58 12.10 1.55
N GLY A 59 -8.65 12.07 0.61
CA GLY A 59 -7.90 13.25 0.14
C GLY A 59 -6.70 13.64 1.02
N VAL A 60 -6.57 13.07 2.22
CA VAL A 60 -5.43 13.28 3.11
C VAL A 60 -4.29 12.33 2.71
N THR A 61 -3.10 12.87 2.50
CA THR A 61 -1.90 12.08 2.18
C THR A 61 -1.21 11.66 3.48
N TYR A 62 -1.02 10.36 3.66
CA TYR A 62 -0.36 9.77 4.83
C TYR A 62 1.06 9.31 4.53
N TYR A 63 1.33 8.98 3.26
CA TYR A 63 2.67 8.63 2.81
C TYR A 63 2.85 9.16 1.40
N ASP A 64 3.99 9.80 1.14
CA ASP A 64 4.38 10.23 -0.21
C ASP A 64 5.91 10.27 -0.29
N SER A 65 6.48 9.27 -0.97
CA SER A 65 7.93 9.16 -1.12
C SER A 65 8.55 10.33 -1.89
N ALA A 66 7.78 11.00 -2.77
CA ALA A 66 8.26 12.14 -3.54
C ALA A 66 8.26 13.43 -2.72
N ARG A 67 7.40 13.54 -1.71
CA ARG A 67 7.25 14.74 -0.88
C ARG A 67 7.97 14.68 0.47
N ARG A 68 8.67 13.58 0.78
CA ARG A 68 9.33 13.32 2.08
C ARG A 68 8.38 13.53 3.27
N ILE A 69 7.11 13.17 3.11
CA ILE A 69 6.13 13.15 4.19
C ILE A 69 6.15 11.72 4.75
N VAL A 70 6.56 11.58 6.01
CA VAL A 70 6.62 10.33 6.77
C VAL A 70 5.63 10.40 7.92
#